data_AF-A0A1E7GA00-F1
#
_entry.id   AF-A0A1E7GA00-F1
#
_cell.length_a   1.000
_cell.length_b   1.000
_cell.length_c   1.000
_cell.angle_alpha   90.00
_cell.angle_beta   90.00
_cell.angle_gamma   90.00
#
_symmetry.space_group_name_H-M   'P 1'
#
loop_
_entity.id
_entity.type
_entity.pdbx_description
1 polymer ?
#
loop_
_entity_poly.entity_id
_entity_poly.type
_entity_poly.pdbx_seq_one_letter_code
_entity_poly.pdbx_strand_id
1 'polypeptide(L)'
;MLPIDSVPLKNRETILDMLLCGNEKMYCFNEDAFELMEMFNISKRWIRKLSFLIGKTYTKEEMHRKMDYVFSPGRYKNTKLRVLEACSIAAYHQMTNIPVVTTLLSDEAPQFKQLTSQHANCWIHDGRNYKKLRPVTLYYKRKLEVFLDRYWDYYRKLCEFRIKPDAEVAEQLDFEFDQLFSTVTEYKQLDERIRKTKEKKKGLLMVFKMPEIPLHNNAAELAARVKVRKRDVSLQTVTDKGTKANDTFMTIVQTAKNWM
;
A
#
# COMPACT_ATOMS: atom_id res chain seq x y z
N MET A 1 0.29 -11.22 10.00
CA MET A 1 0.83 -10.68 8.74
C MET A 1 0.23 -11.49 7.60
N LEU A 2 -0.71 -10.92 6.83
CA LEU A 2 -1.41 -11.66 5.79
C LEU A 2 -0.55 -11.68 4.51
N PRO A 3 -0.17 -12.86 3.98
CA PRO A 3 0.61 -12.95 2.75
C PRO A 3 -0.26 -12.56 1.55
N ILE A 4 0.11 -11.48 0.87
CA ILE A 4 -0.62 -10.85 -0.25
C ILE A 4 -0.53 -11.70 -1.54
N ASP A 5 0.28 -12.76 -1.56
CA ASP A 5 0.52 -13.60 -2.74
C ASP A 5 -0.48 -14.77 -2.93
N SER A 6 -1.51 -14.90 -2.10
CA SER A 6 -2.66 -15.83 -2.32
C SER A 6 -3.85 -15.20 -3.04
N VAL A 7 -3.71 -13.94 -3.43
CA VAL A 7 -4.78 -13.17 -4.04
C VAL A 7 -4.90 -13.48 -5.55
N PRO A 8 -6.09 -13.85 -6.06
CA PRO A 8 -6.31 -14.13 -7.49
C PRO A 8 -6.00 -12.92 -8.41
N LEU A 9 -6.15 -11.69 -7.91
CA LEU A 9 -5.99 -10.44 -8.66
C LEU A 9 -5.34 -9.35 -7.80
N LYS A 10 -4.19 -8.81 -8.22
CA LYS A 10 -3.52 -7.67 -7.55
C LYS A 10 -4.29 -6.36 -7.72
N ASN A 11 -5.47 -6.25 -7.10
CA ASN A 11 -6.34 -5.09 -7.13
C ASN A 11 -6.77 -4.68 -5.71
N ARG A 12 -7.31 -3.46 -5.59
CA ARG A 12 -7.69 -2.87 -4.30
C ARG A 12 -8.78 -3.66 -3.60
N GLU A 13 -9.79 -4.11 -4.36
CA GLU A 13 -10.90 -4.90 -3.85
C GLU A 13 -10.47 -6.16 -3.10
N THR A 14 -9.43 -6.84 -3.58
CA THR A 14 -8.98 -8.07 -2.92
C THR A 14 -8.17 -7.79 -1.66
N ILE A 15 -7.43 -6.67 -1.62
CA ILE A 15 -6.79 -6.24 -0.36
C ILE A 15 -7.88 -5.88 0.66
N LEU A 16 -8.94 -5.21 0.22
CA LEU A 16 -10.08 -4.92 1.09
C LEU A 16 -10.75 -6.20 1.61
N ASP A 17 -10.94 -7.22 0.75
CA ASP A 17 -11.46 -8.53 1.18
C ASP A 17 -10.60 -9.17 2.30
N MET A 18 -9.28 -8.99 2.25
CA MET A 18 -8.38 -9.43 3.31
C MET A 18 -8.59 -8.66 4.61
N LEU A 19 -8.79 -7.34 4.53
CA LEU A 19 -9.02 -6.47 5.70
C LEU A 19 -10.37 -6.76 6.37
N LEU A 20 -11.37 -7.19 5.60
CA LEU A 20 -12.68 -7.57 6.12
C LEU A 20 -12.66 -8.85 6.97
N CYS A 21 -11.56 -9.61 7.00
CA CYS A 21 -11.41 -10.81 7.83
C CYS A 21 -12.56 -11.83 7.67
N GLY A 22 -13.09 -11.96 6.45
CA GLY A 22 -14.21 -12.88 6.14
C GLY A 22 -15.61 -12.32 6.43
N ASN A 23 -15.73 -11.07 6.89
CA ASN A 23 -17.02 -10.40 7.00
C ASN A 23 -17.59 -10.03 5.63
N GLU A 24 -18.91 -9.87 5.58
CA GLU A 24 -19.60 -9.47 4.36
C GLU A 24 -19.15 -8.08 3.91
N LYS A 25 -18.82 -7.97 2.62
CA LYS A 25 -18.47 -6.69 1.98
C LYS A 25 -19.75 -5.89 1.71
N MET A 26 -19.85 -4.74 2.36
CA MET A 26 -20.92 -3.77 2.18
C MET A 26 -20.46 -2.58 1.34
N TYR A 27 -21.41 -1.78 0.87
CA TYR A 27 -21.17 -0.57 0.08
C TYR A 27 -22.00 0.57 0.63
N CYS A 28 -21.40 1.70 1.00
CA CYS A 28 -22.14 2.86 1.49
C CYS A 28 -21.87 4.12 0.65
N PHE A 29 -22.82 5.05 0.69
CA PHE A 29 -22.74 6.37 0.06
C PHE A 29 -22.76 7.46 1.14
N ASN A 30 -21.83 7.39 2.08
CA ASN A 30 -21.58 8.44 3.08
C ASN A 30 -20.61 9.51 2.52
N GLU A 31 -20.27 10.51 3.34
CA GLU A 31 -19.35 11.58 2.96
C GLU A 31 -17.98 11.04 2.46
N ASP A 32 -17.38 10.12 3.21
CA ASP A 32 -16.12 9.45 2.87
C ASP A 32 -16.18 8.76 1.49
N ALA A 33 -17.28 8.09 1.17
CA ALA A 33 -17.46 7.47 -0.15
C ALA A 33 -17.38 8.51 -1.28
N PHE A 34 -17.96 9.69 -1.10
CA PHE A 34 -17.90 10.74 -2.13
C PHE A 34 -16.53 11.41 -2.21
N GLU A 35 -15.85 11.63 -1.08
CA GLU A 35 -14.46 12.08 -1.06
C GLU A 35 -13.54 11.10 -1.81
N LEU A 36 -13.67 9.80 -1.52
CA LEU A 36 -12.94 8.75 -2.23
C LEU A 36 -13.24 8.73 -3.73
N MET A 37 -14.49 8.98 -4.14
CA MET A 37 -14.83 9.09 -5.57
C MET A 37 -14.09 10.24 -6.25
N GLU A 38 -13.95 11.39 -5.59
CA GLU A 38 -13.17 12.52 -6.09
C GLU A 38 -11.68 12.15 -6.18
N MET A 39 -11.12 11.53 -5.16
CA MET A 39 -9.72 11.06 -5.14
C MET A 39 -9.44 10.01 -6.24
N PHE A 40 -10.44 9.20 -6.58
CA PHE A 40 -10.37 8.24 -7.68
C PHE A 40 -10.63 8.88 -9.06
N ASN A 41 -10.69 10.21 -9.14
CA ASN A 41 -10.89 10.97 -10.37
C ASN A 41 -12.20 10.59 -11.08
N ILE A 42 -13.28 10.35 -10.33
CA ILE A 42 -14.62 10.22 -10.91
C ILE A 42 -15.12 11.63 -11.24
N SER A 43 -15.68 11.80 -12.44
CA SER A 43 -16.11 13.14 -12.89
C SER A 43 -17.27 13.67 -12.05
N LYS A 44 -17.31 14.99 -11.81
CA LYS A 44 -18.38 15.67 -11.07
C LYS A 44 -19.79 15.36 -11.61
N ARG A 45 -19.90 15.10 -12.93
CA ARG A 45 -21.16 14.67 -13.56
C ARG A 45 -21.66 13.36 -12.97
N TRP A 46 -20.78 12.37 -12.76
CA TRP A 46 -21.14 11.08 -12.18
C TRP A 46 -21.42 11.17 -10.70
N ILE A 47 -20.61 11.93 -9.95
CA ILE A 47 -20.85 12.19 -8.52
C ILE A 47 -22.26 12.80 -8.32
N ARG A 48 -22.62 13.81 -9.12
CA ARG A 48 -23.98 14.39 -9.10
C ARG A 48 -25.07 13.40 -9.47
N LYS A 49 -24.81 12.47 -10.39
CA LYS A 49 -25.78 11.41 -10.74
C LYS A 49 -25.98 10.38 -9.63
N LEU A 50 -25.00 10.22 -8.73
CA LEU A 50 -25.05 9.26 -7.63
C LEU A 50 -25.58 9.87 -6.33
N SER A 51 -25.78 11.19 -6.26
CA SER A 51 -26.19 11.89 -5.03
C SER A 51 -27.53 11.41 -4.46
N PHE A 52 -28.44 10.88 -5.28
CA PHE A 52 -29.71 10.31 -4.79
C PHE A 52 -29.51 9.05 -3.92
N LEU A 53 -28.30 8.50 -3.89
CA LEU A 53 -27.91 7.35 -3.06
C LEU A 53 -27.29 7.78 -1.72
N ILE A 54 -27.08 9.09 -1.46
CA ILE A 54 -26.48 9.59 -0.21
C ILE A 54 -27.17 8.99 1.02
N GLY A 55 -26.34 8.57 1.99
CA GLY A 55 -26.76 8.01 3.27
C GLY A 55 -27.25 6.55 3.21
N LYS A 56 -27.21 5.91 2.04
CA LYS A 56 -27.67 4.53 1.87
C LYS A 56 -26.51 3.54 1.92
N THR A 57 -26.82 2.34 2.40
CA THR A 57 -25.92 1.19 2.43
C THR A 57 -26.56 0.03 1.66
N TYR A 58 -25.74 -0.76 1.00
CA TYR A 58 -26.14 -1.85 0.12
C TYR A 58 -25.28 -3.09 0.35
N THR A 59 -25.91 -4.26 0.28
CA THR A 59 -25.23 -5.53 0.01
C THR A 59 -24.62 -5.52 -1.38
N LYS A 60 -23.79 -6.53 -1.68
CA LYS A 60 -23.16 -6.67 -3.01
C LYS A 60 -24.18 -6.77 -4.14
N GLU A 61 -25.21 -7.60 -3.96
CA GLU A 61 -26.24 -7.83 -4.96
C GLU A 61 -27.07 -6.57 -5.21
N GLU A 62 -27.45 -5.86 -4.14
CA GLU A 62 -28.18 -4.60 -4.25
C GLU A 62 -27.34 -3.51 -4.92
N MET A 63 -26.08 -3.39 -4.53
CA MET A 63 -25.16 -2.42 -5.11
C MET A 63 -24.98 -2.68 -6.61
N HIS A 64 -24.81 -3.93 -7.03
CA HIS A 64 -24.73 -4.28 -8.44
C HIS A 64 -26.00 -3.88 -9.21
N ARG A 65 -27.19 -4.15 -8.66
CA ARG A 65 -28.46 -3.69 -9.26
C ARG A 65 -28.54 -2.17 -9.37
N LYS A 66 -28.08 -1.42 -8.35
CA LYS A 66 -28.02 0.05 -8.40
C LYS A 66 -27.06 0.54 -9.47
N MET A 67 -25.89 -0.10 -9.59
CA MET A 67 -24.93 0.25 -10.64
C MET A 67 -25.47 -0.05 -12.04
N ASP A 68 -26.19 -1.15 -12.24
CA ASP A 68 -26.79 -1.47 -13.55
C ASP A 68 -27.97 -0.55 -13.91
N TYR A 69 -28.66 0.01 -12.90
CA TYR A 69 -29.66 1.05 -13.10
C TYR A 69 -29.03 2.40 -13.49
N VAL A 70 -27.92 2.79 -12.85
CA VAL A 70 -27.27 4.10 -13.09
C VAL A 70 -26.40 4.11 -14.35
N PHE A 71 -25.71 3.01 -14.62
CA PHE A 71 -24.76 2.88 -15.73
C PHE A 71 -25.35 1.99 -16.82
N SER A 72 -25.41 2.50 -18.06
CA SER A 72 -25.87 1.72 -19.20
C SER A 72 -25.02 0.45 -19.38
N PRO A 73 -25.65 -0.71 -19.72
CA PRO A 73 -24.94 -1.96 -19.90
C PRO A 73 -23.73 -1.84 -20.85
N GLY A 74 -22.60 -2.40 -20.44
CA GLY A 74 -21.36 -2.42 -21.24
C GLY A 74 -20.58 -1.11 -21.30
N ARG A 75 -21.11 0.02 -20.83
CA ARG A 75 -20.42 1.32 -20.81
C ARG A 75 -19.85 1.65 -19.43
N TYR A 76 -18.89 2.57 -19.39
CA TYR A 76 -18.35 3.16 -18.16
C TYR A 76 -17.78 2.17 -17.13
N LYS A 77 -17.25 1.01 -17.59
CA LYS A 77 -16.73 -0.06 -16.72
C LYS A 77 -15.74 0.45 -15.65
N ASN A 78 -14.81 1.31 -16.03
CA ASN A 78 -13.82 1.88 -15.10
C ASN A 78 -14.45 2.83 -14.07
N THR A 79 -15.45 3.62 -14.46
CA THR A 79 -16.16 4.50 -13.52
C THR A 79 -16.98 3.67 -12.53
N LYS A 80 -17.72 2.66 -13.02
CA LYS A 80 -18.45 1.73 -12.18
C LYS A 80 -17.53 1.04 -11.17
N LEU A 81 -16.36 0.56 -11.61
CA LEU A 81 -15.36 -0.06 -10.73
C LEU A 81 -14.89 0.91 -9.63
N ARG A 82 -14.54 2.14 -9.97
CA ARG A 82 -14.08 3.13 -8.99
C ARG A 82 -15.17 3.54 -8.00
N VAL A 83 -16.44 3.57 -8.42
CA VAL A 83 -17.57 3.81 -7.52
C VAL A 83 -17.72 2.65 -6.54
N LEU A 84 -17.63 1.41 -7.03
CA LEU A 84 -17.65 0.22 -6.17
C LEU A 84 -16.51 0.24 -5.16
N GLU A 85 -15.28 0.54 -5.61
CA GLU A 85 -14.10 0.67 -4.74
C GLU A 85 -14.29 1.77 -3.68
N ALA A 86 -14.81 2.94 -4.05
CA ALA A 86 -15.01 4.03 -3.10
C ALA A 86 -16.05 3.68 -2.03
N CYS A 87 -17.20 3.13 -2.46
CA CYS A 87 -18.27 2.75 -1.56
C CYS A 87 -17.91 1.58 -0.64
N SER A 88 -17.11 0.61 -1.12
CA SER A 88 -16.69 -0.55 -0.31
C SER A 88 -15.67 -0.14 0.75
N ILE A 89 -14.73 0.74 0.40
CA ILE A 89 -13.75 1.28 1.34
C ILE A 89 -14.43 2.12 2.41
N ALA A 90 -15.34 3.02 2.02
CA ALA A 90 -16.07 3.84 2.97
C ALA A 90 -16.94 2.99 3.92
N ALA A 91 -17.51 1.89 3.42
CA ALA A 91 -18.24 0.95 4.26
C ALA A 91 -17.33 0.22 5.25
N TYR A 92 -16.11 -0.11 4.86
CA TYR A 92 -15.10 -0.68 5.74
C TYR A 92 -14.64 0.31 6.83
N HIS A 93 -14.43 1.59 6.47
CA HIS A 93 -13.98 2.61 7.43
C HIS A 93 -14.96 2.86 8.59
N GLN A 94 -16.25 2.59 8.40
CA GLN A 94 -17.29 2.74 9.43
C GLN A 94 -17.59 1.45 10.21
N MET A 95 -16.90 0.34 9.93
CA MET A 95 -17.15 -0.92 10.64
C MET A 95 -16.74 -0.82 12.10
N THR A 96 -17.59 -1.34 12.99
CA THR A 96 -17.34 -1.40 14.44
C THR A 96 -17.22 -2.82 14.97
N ASN A 97 -17.61 -3.81 14.15
CA ASN A 97 -17.57 -5.23 14.48
C ASN A 97 -16.19 -5.87 14.26
N ILE A 98 -15.28 -5.18 13.57
CA ILE A 98 -13.87 -5.57 13.40
C ILE A 98 -12.96 -4.36 13.59
N PRO A 99 -11.69 -4.56 14.00
CA PRO A 99 -10.71 -3.48 14.00
C PRO A 99 -10.46 -2.96 12.59
N VAL A 100 -10.74 -1.68 12.35
CA VAL A 100 -10.38 -1.00 11.10
C VAL A 100 -8.90 -0.63 11.16
N VAL A 101 -8.13 -1.15 10.20
CA VAL A 101 -6.71 -0.80 10.04
C VAL A 101 -6.59 0.67 9.64
N THR A 102 -5.97 1.47 10.49
CA THR A 102 -5.78 2.92 10.27
C THR A 102 -4.50 3.25 9.51
N THR A 103 -3.46 2.41 9.63
CA THR A 103 -2.15 2.63 9.01
C THR A 103 -1.66 1.38 8.30
N LEU A 104 -1.30 1.52 7.02
CA LEU A 104 -0.74 0.44 6.21
C LEU A 104 0.68 0.75 5.75
N LEU A 105 1.63 -0.15 6.02
CA LEU A 105 2.99 -0.10 5.49
C LEU A 105 3.10 -0.92 4.19
N SER A 106 3.44 -0.27 3.07
CA SER A 106 3.62 -0.99 1.80
C SER A 106 4.69 -0.39 0.89
N ASP A 107 4.83 -0.97 -0.31
CA ASP A 107 5.71 -0.53 -1.40
C ASP A 107 5.06 0.55 -2.31
N GLU A 108 3.98 1.18 -1.85
CA GLU A 108 3.19 2.18 -2.58
C GLU A 108 2.50 1.69 -3.86
N ALA A 109 2.34 0.38 -4.01
CA ALA A 109 1.59 -0.13 -5.14
C ALA A 109 0.14 0.42 -5.15
N PRO A 110 -0.44 0.77 -6.31
CA PRO A 110 -1.71 1.49 -6.40
C PRO A 110 -2.90 0.85 -5.68
N GLN A 111 -2.88 -0.48 -5.53
CA GLN A 111 -3.90 -1.25 -4.82
C GLN A 111 -3.97 -0.94 -3.32
N PHE A 112 -2.93 -0.37 -2.71
CA PHE A 112 -2.92 -0.02 -1.29
C PHE A 112 -3.41 1.40 -1.00
N LYS A 113 -3.53 2.24 -2.03
CA LYS A 113 -3.91 3.64 -1.87
C LYS A 113 -5.37 3.75 -1.42
N GLN A 114 -5.60 4.65 -0.46
CA GLN A 114 -6.91 5.01 0.11
C GLN A 114 -7.64 3.90 0.87
N LEU A 115 -7.00 2.76 1.14
CA LEU A 115 -7.60 1.69 1.96
C LEU A 115 -7.61 1.99 3.47
N THR A 116 -6.75 2.92 3.89
CA THR A 116 -6.52 3.27 5.29
C THR A 116 -6.27 4.77 5.37
N SER A 117 -6.60 5.39 6.51
CA SER A 117 -6.48 6.84 6.71
C SER A 117 -5.03 7.33 6.63
N GLN A 118 -4.08 6.49 7.06
CA GLN A 118 -2.65 6.75 6.99
C GLN A 118 -1.95 5.67 6.18
N HIS A 119 -0.90 6.08 5.46
CA HIS A 119 -0.09 5.17 4.66
C HIS A 119 1.39 5.42 4.96
N ALA A 120 2.10 4.35 5.29
CA ALA A 120 3.52 4.34 5.56
C ALA A 120 4.27 3.71 4.38
N ASN A 121 5.42 4.29 4.05
CA ASN A 121 6.23 3.88 2.92
C ASN A 121 7.43 3.06 3.38
N CYS A 122 7.66 1.94 2.72
CA CYS A 122 8.80 1.08 3.03
C CYS A 122 10.13 1.71 2.55
N TRP A 123 11.01 2.04 3.50
CA TRP A 123 12.35 2.57 3.24
C TRP A 123 13.22 1.64 2.39
N ILE A 124 13.11 0.32 2.58
CA ILE A 124 13.86 -0.65 1.78
C ILE A 124 13.41 -0.64 0.31
N HIS A 125 12.11 -0.45 0.06
CA HIS A 125 11.57 -0.35 -1.30
C HIS A 125 11.99 0.95 -1.98
N ASP A 126 11.96 2.06 -1.24
CA ASP A 126 12.45 3.33 -1.72
C ASP A 126 13.96 3.25 -2.06
N GLY A 127 14.79 2.77 -1.12
CA GLY A 127 16.23 2.54 -1.30
C GLY A 127 16.57 1.61 -2.47
N ARG A 128 15.75 0.58 -2.72
CA ARG A 128 15.93 -0.35 -3.86
C ARG A 128 15.85 0.38 -5.21
N ASN A 129 15.12 1.49 -5.31
CA ASN A 129 15.01 2.25 -6.57
C ASN A 129 16.32 2.95 -6.95
N TYR A 130 17.15 3.33 -5.98
CA TYR A 130 18.48 3.86 -6.22
C TYR A 130 19.45 2.78 -6.73
N LYS A 131 19.40 1.57 -6.14
CA LYS A 131 20.22 0.42 -6.58
C LYS A 131 19.90 -0.07 -8.00
N LYS A 132 18.77 0.33 -8.58
CA LYS A 132 18.42 0.04 -9.98
C LYS A 132 19.12 0.95 -10.98
N LEU A 133 19.69 2.07 -10.54
CA LEU A 133 20.47 2.95 -11.41
C LEU A 133 21.72 2.21 -11.93
N ARG A 134 22.08 2.50 -13.18
CA ARG A 134 23.22 1.89 -13.89
C ARG A 134 24.08 3.01 -14.48
N PRO A 135 24.82 3.76 -13.65
CA PRO A 135 25.67 4.85 -14.12
C PRO A 135 26.79 4.28 -15.01
N VAL A 136 26.98 4.88 -16.18
CA VAL A 136 27.98 4.44 -17.17
C VAL A 136 29.38 4.98 -16.84
N THR A 137 29.45 6.15 -16.20
CA THR A 137 30.72 6.81 -15.86
C THR A 137 31.09 6.61 -14.40
N LEU A 138 32.40 6.55 -14.11
CA LEU A 138 32.90 6.51 -12.73
C LEU A 138 32.47 7.73 -11.91
N TYR A 139 32.36 8.89 -12.57
CA TYR A 139 31.87 10.12 -11.95
C TYR A 139 30.45 9.98 -11.39
N TYR A 140 29.50 9.48 -12.19
CA TYR A 140 28.14 9.25 -11.72
C TYR A 140 28.01 8.06 -10.77
N LYS A 141 28.88 7.05 -10.90
CA LYS A 141 28.96 5.94 -9.95
C LYS A 141 29.31 6.46 -8.55
N ARG A 142 30.35 7.29 -8.43
CA ARG A 142 30.75 7.91 -7.15
C ARG A 142 29.64 8.78 -6.55
N LYS A 143 28.96 9.59 -7.37
CA LYS A 143 27.82 10.41 -6.91
C LYS A 143 26.68 9.56 -6.33
N LEU A 144 26.36 8.42 -6.97
CA LEU A 144 25.38 7.48 -6.47
C LEU A 144 25.82 6.81 -5.16
N GLU A 145 27.08 6.38 -5.07
CA GLU A 145 27.65 5.76 -3.85
C GLU A 145 27.58 6.73 -2.67
N VAL A 146 28.09 7.95 -2.82
CA VAL A 146 28.06 8.99 -1.77
C VAL A 146 26.64 9.30 -1.31
N PHE A 147 25.68 9.37 -2.24
CA PHE A 147 24.28 9.59 -1.87
C PHE A 147 23.69 8.40 -1.11
N LEU A 148 23.98 7.16 -1.54
CA LEU A 148 23.50 5.95 -0.89
C LEU A 148 24.05 5.80 0.54
N ASP A 149 25.30 6.19 0.79
CA ASP A 149 25.86 6.18 2.15
C ASP A 149 25.07 7.11 3.06
N ARG A 150 24.85 8.37 2.64
CA ARG A 150 24.03 9.34 3.38
C ARG A 150 22.59 8.87 3.58
N TYR A 151 22.01 8.21 2.58
CA TYR A 151 20.67 7.63 2.67
C TYR A 151 20.58 6.55 3.75
N TRP A 152 21.54 5.63 3.79
CA TRP A 152 21.54 4.54 4.78
C TRP A 152 21.95 5.02 6.17
N ASP A 153 22.77 6.07 6.28
CA ASP A 153 23.03 6.77 7.53
C ASP A 153 21.73 7.35 8.12
N TYR A 154 20.96 8.06 7.29
CA TYR A 154 19.66 8.58 7.70
C TYR A 154 18.68 7.47 8.11
N TYR A 155 18.63 6.37 7.34
CA TYR A 155 17.83 5.19 7.70
C TYR A 155 18.23 4.59 9.07
N ARG A 156 19.54 4.52 9.37
CA ARG A 156 20.02 4.04 10.68
C ARG A 156 19.55 4.95 11.83
N LYS A 157 19.61 6.26 11.64
CA LYS A 157 19.05 7.22 12.62
C LYS A 157 17.55 7.00 12.86
N LEU A 158 16.77 6.70 11.82
CA LEU A 158 15.35 6.34 11.99
C LEU A 158 15.17 5.03 12.77
N CYS A 159 16.04 4.03 12.56
CA CYS A 159 16.01 2.81 13.36
C CYS A 159 16.28 3.09 14.84
N GLU A 160 17.24 3.96 15.15
CA GLU A 160 17.56 4.38 16.53
C GLU A 160 16.42 5.18 17.17
N PHE A 161 15.84 6.12 16.43
CA PHE A 161 14.66 6.88 16.84
C PHE A 161 13.51 5.96 17.28
N ARG A 162 13.27 4.85 16.57
CA ARG A 162 12.20 3.90 16.96
C ARG A 162 12.40 3.25 18.32
N ILE A 163 13.65 3.08 18.74
CA ILE A 163 13.97 2.45 20.02
C ILE A 163 13.71 3.44 21.15
N LYS A 164 14.02 4.72 20.94
CA LYS A 164 13.80 5.80 21.90
C LYS A 164 13.22 7.03 21.19
N PRO A 165 11.90 7.06 20.98
CA PRO A 165 11.25 8.18 20.31
C PRO A 165 11.35 9.44 21.17
N ASP A 166 11.74 10.54 20.55
CA ASP A 166 11.92 11.83 21.21
C ASP A 166 11.51 12.98 20.27
N ALA A 167 10.80 13.97 20.79
CA ALA A 167 10.21 15.02 19.96
C ALA A 167 11.27 15.92 19.31
N GLU A 168 12.34 16.27 20.03
CA GLU A 168 13.43 17.10 19.51
C GLU A 168 14.20 16.34 18.43
N VAL A 169 14.45 15.04 18.66
CA VAL A 169 15.08 14.17 17.67
C VAL A 169 14.21 14.03 16.42
N ALA A 170 12.88 13.94 16.56
CA ALA A 170 11.96 13.89 15.43
C ALA A 170 12.03 15.16 14.57
N GLU A 171 12.03 16.34 15.18
CA GLU A 171 12.19 17.62 14.47
C GLU A 171 13.54 17.72 13.76
N GLN A 172 14.61 17.30 14.43
CA GLN A 172 15.95 17.28 13.83
C GLN A 172 16.00 16.35 12.61
N LEU A 173 15.45 15.13 12.73
CA LEU A 173 15.42 14.19 11.61
C LEU A 173 14.50 14.68 10.48
N ASP A 174 13.38 15.33 10.78
CA ASP A 174 12.51 15.93 9.77
C ASP A 174 13.24 17.02 8.94
N PHE A 175 14.05 17.84 9.61
CA PHE A 175 14.90 18.83 8.94
C PHE A 175 16.05 18.18 8.14
N GLU A 176 16.73 17.19 8.72
CA GLU A 176 17.79 16.44 8.03
C GLU A 176 17.26 15.75 6.77
N PHE A 177 16.02 15.24 6.80
CA PHE A 177 15.35 14.68 5.61
C PHE A 177 15.29 15.74 4.50
N ASP A 178 14.80 16.94 4.81
CA ASP A 178 14.65 17.98 3.80
C ASP A 178 16.00 18.40 3.22
N GLN A 179 17.05 18.46 4.04
CA GLN A 179 18.40 18.72 3.56
C GLN A 179 18.92 17.60 2.65
N LEU A 180 18.81 16.33 3.08
CA LEU A 180 19.29 15.18 2.31
C LEU A 180 18.58 15.08 0.95
N PHE A 181 17.25 15.18 0.94
CA PHE A 181 16.44 15.03 -0.26
C PHE A 181 16.29 16.32 -1.08
N SER A 182 17.01 17.40 -0.71
CA SER A 182 17.24 18.57 -1.57
C SER A 182 18.58 18.51 -2.31
N THR A 183 19.34 17.43 -2.16
CA THR A 183 20.61 17.23 -2.87
C THR A 183 20.40 17.24 -4.39
N VAL A 184 21.20 18.04 -5.09
CA VAL A 184 21.30 18.02 -6.56
C VAL A 184 22.68 17.52 -6.94
N THR A 185 22.71 16.51 -7.81
CA THR A 185 23.92 15.78 -8.17
C THR A 185 24.31 15.95 -9.62
N GLU A 186 23.55 16.68 -10.44
CA GLU A 186 23.72 16.79 -11.91
C GLU A 186 23.56 15.45 -12.67
N TYR A 187 23.48 14.33 -11.94
CA TYR A 187 23.11 13.04 -12.50
C TYR A 187 21.59 12.97 -12.52
N LYS A 188 20.99 13.43 -13.63
CA LYS A 188 19.53 13.57 -13.79
C LYS A 188 18.70 12.38 -13.30
N GLN A 189 19.17 11.14 -13.49
CA GLN A 189 18.44 9.96 -13.04
C GLN A 189 18.45 9.80 -11.51
N LEU A 190 19.56 10.17 -10.85
CA LEU A 190 19.66 10.21 -9.39
C LEU A 190 18.83 11.37 -8.83
N ASP A 191 18.94 12.56 -9.41
CA ASP A 191 18.15 13.73 -8.99
C ASP A 191 16.64 13.46 -9.07
N GLU A 192 16.20 12.77 -10.12
CA GLU A 192 14.81 12.34 -10.25
C GLU A 192 14.40 11.26 -9.23
N ARG A 193 15.32 10.41 -8.76
CA ARG A 193 15.03 9.50 -7.63
C ARG A 193 14.91 10.26 -6.32
N ILE A 194 15.84 11.17 -6.04
CA ILE A 194 15.85 12.03 -4.85
C ILE A 194 14.54 12.81 -4.75
N ARG A 195 14.12 13.45 -5.85
CA ARG A 195 12.85 14.18 -5.94
C ARG A 195 11.64 13.31 -5.60
N LYS A 196 11.58 12.10 -6.16
CA LYS A 196 10.47 11.15 -5.87
C LYS A 196 10.46 10.69 -4.42
N THR A 197 11.61 10.53 -3.79
CA THR A 197 11.67 10.22 -2.35
C THR A 197 11.24 11.42 -1.52
N LYS A 198 11.61 12.64 -1.90
CA LYS A 198 11.14 13.87 -1.24
C LYS A 198 9.62 13.99 -1.24
N GLU A 199 8.96 13.71 -2.36
CA GLU A 199 7.49 13.71 -2.48
C GLU A 199 6.80 12.72 -1.52
N LYS A 200 7.54 11.72 -1.05
CA LYS A 200 7.05 10.65 -0.18
C LYS A 200 7.31 10.92 1.31
N LYS A 201 7.83 12.09 1.68
CA LYS A 201 8.20 12.46 3.06
C LYS A 201 7.15 12.03 4.08
N LYS A 202 5.89 12.40 3.86
CA LYS A 202 4.76 12.10 4.76
C LYS A 202 4.63 10.60 5.07
N GLY A 203 4.78 9.72 4.07
CA GLY A 203 4.68 8.28 4.26
C GLY A 203 5.96 7.65 4.80
N LEU A 204 7.13 8.16 4.40
CA LEU A 204 8.43 7.64 4.86
C LEU A 204 8.72 7.99 6.33
N LEU A 205 8.24 9.15 6.79
CA LEU A 205 8.42 9.64 8.16
C LEU A 205 7.21 9.36 9.06
N MET A 206 6.33 8.43 8.67
CA MET A 206 5.17 8.05 9.48
C MET A 206 5.56 7.54 10.88
N VAL A 207 6.79 7.04 11.01
CA VAL A 207 7.39 6.59 12.27
C VAL A 207 7.43 7.68 13.35
N PHE A 208 7.46 8.98 12.98
CA PHE A 208 7.42 10.06 13.96
C PHE A 208 6.07 10.16 14.67
N LYS A 209 4.99 9.75 14.00
CA LYS A 209 3.64 9.69 14.59
C LYS A 209 3.35 8.36 15.26
N MET A 210 3.92 7.29 14.73
CA MET A 210 3.67 5.91 15.16
C MET A 210 4.99 5.13 15.23
N PRO A 211 5.81 5.32 16.28
CA PRO A 211 7.14 4.71 16.36
C PRO A 211 7.15 3.17 16.32
N GLU A 212 6.03 2.56 16.70
CA GLU A 212 5.82 1.12 16.67
C GLU A 212 5.83 0.53 15.25
N ILE A 213 5.45 1.32 14.24
CA ILE A 213 5.39 0.81 12.86
C ILE A 213 6.79 0.46 12.36
N PRO A 214 6.97 -0.67 11.64
CA PRO A 214 8.25 -0.97 11.01
C PRO A 214 8.61 0.07 9.94
N LEU A 215 9.91 0.30 9.72
CA LEU A 215 10.40 1.09 8.58
C LEU A 215 10.41 0.28 7.26
N HIS A 216 10.20 -1.03 7.37
CA HIS A 216 10.25 -1.95 6.25
C HIS A 216 9.21 -3.06 6.35
N ASN A 217 8.78 -3.57 5.20
CA ASN A 217 7.84 -4.68 5.12
C ASN A 217 8.56 -6.04 4.94
N ASN A 218 9.82 -6.18 5.39
CA ASN A 218 10.63 -7.40 5.18
C ASN A 218 9.90 -8.68 5.58
N ALA A 219 9.21 -8.72 6.73
CA ALA A 219 8.49 -9.92 7.14
C ALA A 219 7.38 -10.32 6.14
N ALA A 220 6.72 -9.35 5.48
CA ALA A 220 5.73 -9.62 4.43
C ALA A 220 6.43 -10.05 3.15
N GLU A 221 7.56 -9.42 2.79
CA GLU A 221 8.38 -9.87 1.66
C GLU A 221 8.89 -11.30 1.86
N LEU A 222 9.31 -11.68 3.07
CA LEU A 222 9.81 -13.01 3.41
C LEU A 222 8.71 -14.07 3.25
N ALA A 223 7.51 -13.80 3.79
CA ALA A 223 6.35 -14.68 3.62
C ALA A 223 5.97 -14.86 2.13
N ALA A 224 5.97 -13.77 1.37
CA ALA A 224 5.77 -13.77 -0.08
C ALA A 224 6.84 -14.62 -0.82
N ARG A 225 8.13 -14.39 -0.52
CA ARG A 225 9.26 -15.11 -1.15
C ARG A 225 9.22 -16.61 -0.91
N VAL A 226 8.76 -17.05 0.26
CA VAL A 226 8.63 -18.47 0.57
C VAL A 226 7.67 -19.17 -0.40
N LYS A 227 6.54 -18.51 -0.73
CA LYS A 227 5.59 -19.02 -1.72
C LYS A 227 6.17 -19.01 -3.13
N VAL A 228 6.87 -17.95 -3.52
CA VAL A 228 7.54 -17.86 -4.83
C VAL A 228 8.55 -19.00 -5.01
N ARG A 229 9.41 -19.25 -4.01
CA ARG A 229 10.37 -20.36 -4.04
C ARG A 229 9.69 -21.71 -4.14
N LYS A 230 8.57 -21.92 -3.43
CA LYS A 230 7.80 -23.17 -3.54
C LYS A 230 7.25 -23.36 -4.95
N ARG A 231 6.78 -22.30 -5.59
CA ARG A 231 6.34 -22.33 -7.00
C ARG A 231 7.49 -22.60 -7.97
N ASP A 232 8.66 -22.03 -7.72
CA ASP A 232 9.85 -22.27 -8.57
C ASP A 232 10.24 -23.76 -8.56
N VAL A 233 10.06 -24.45 -7.43
CA VAL A 233 10.38 -25.88 -7.28
C VAL A 233 9.22 -26.80 -7.69
N SER A 234 7.98 -26.47 -7.34
CA SER A 234 6.81 -27.35 -7.51
C SER A 234 5.88 -26.94 -8.64
N LEU A 235 6.28 -25.95 -9.46
CA LEU A 235 5.47 -25.32 -10.51
C LEU A 235 4.14 -24.74 -9.98
N GLN A 236 3.27 -24.34 -10.90
CA GLN A 236 1.96 -23.79 -10.58
C GLN A 236 0.93 -24.88 -10.26
N THR A 237 0.00 -24.55 -9.38
CA THR A 237 -1.16 -25.39 -9.12
C THR A 237 -2.15 -25.29 -10.29
N VAL A 238 -2.74 -26.42 -10.68
CA VAL A 238 -3.67 -26.50 -11.83
C VAL A 238 -5.12 -26.30 -11.41
N THR A 239 -5.45 -26.59 -10.14
CA THR A 239 -6.83 -26.52 -9.61
C THR A 239 -6.90 -25.62 -8.39
N ASP A 240 -8.07 -25.01 -8.17
CA ASP A 240 -8.32 -24.17 -6.98
C ASP A 240 -8.12 -24.95 -5.67
N LYS A 241 -8.53 -26.23 -5.65
CA LYS A 241 -8.29 -27.14 -4.51
C LYS A 241 -6.78 -27.32 -4.27
N GLY A 242 -6.00 -27.48 -5.34
CA GLY A 242 -4.54 -27.57 -5.26
C GLY A 242 -3.91 -26.28 -4.72
N THR A 243 -4.38 -25.12 -5.18
CA THR A 243 -3.94 -23.81 -4.68
C THR A 243 -4.24 -23.66 -3.19
N LYS A 244 -5.48 -23.97 -2.77
CA LYS A 244 -5.89 -23.89 -1.36
C LYS A 244 -5.10 -24.84 -0.46
N ALA A 245 -4.85 -26.07 -0.91
CA ALA A 245 -4.04 -27.03 -0.17
C ALA A 245 -2.60 -26.51 0.01
N ASN A 246 -1.97 -26.03 -1.07
CA ASN A 246 -0.63 -25.46 -1.02
C ASN A 246 -0.56 -24.27 -0.05
N ASP A 247 -1.48 -23.30 -0.18
CA ASP A 247 -1.52 -22.13 0.71
C ASP A 247 -1.71 -22.49 2.19
N THR A 248 -2.53 -23.51 2.48
CA THR A 248 -2.75 -24.01 3.84
C THR A 248 -1.47 -24.60 4.42
N PHE A 249 -0.82 -25.52 3.72
CA PHE A 249 0.42 -26.13 4.19
C PHE A 249 1.56 -25.12 4.32
N MET A 250 1.67 -24.17 3.38
CA MET A 250 2.67 -23.10 3.48
C MET A 250 2.44 -22.22 4.70
N THR A 251 1.19 -21.89 5.00
CA THR A 251 0.83 -21.14 6.22
C THR A 251 1.22 -21.91 7.48
N ILE A 252 0.89 -23.20 7.56
CA ILE A 252 1.25 -24.06 8.71
C ILE A 252 2.78 -24.09 8.90
N VAL A 253 3.55 -24.32 7.83
CA VAL A 253 5.01 -24.38 7.89
C VAL A 253 5.61 -23.03 8.33
N GLN A 254 5.09 -21.91 7.82
CA GLN A 254 5.58 -20.59 8.21
C GLN A 254 5.24 -20.26 9.66
N THR A 255 4.04 -20.59 10.13
CA THR A 255 3.67 -20.42 11.54
C THR A 255 4.58 -21.27 12.42
N ALA A 256 4.74 -22.56 12.14
CA ALA A 256 5.54 -23.47 12.94
C ALA A 256 7.02 -23.03 13.07
N LYS A 257 7.60 -22.47 12.00
CA LYS A 257 8.97 -21.93 12.02
C LYS A 257 9.15 -20.75 12.97
N ASN A 258 8.10 -20.00 13.30
CA ASN A 258 8.19 -18.88 14.23
C ASN A 258 8.14 -19.33 15.70
N TRP A 259 7.77 -20.60 15.97
CA TRP A 259 7.70 -21.18 17.31
C TRP A 259 8.90 -22.08 17.66
N MET A 260 9.83 -22.28 16.71
CA MET A 260 11.07 -23.03 16.88
C MET A 260 12.24 -22.06 16.96
#